data_AF-A0A5S4WFY8-F1
#
_entry.id   AF-A0A5S4WFY8-F1
#
_cell.length_a   1.000
_cell.length_b   1.000
_cell.length_c   1.000
_cell.angle_alpha   90.00
_cell.angle_beta   90.00
_cell.angle_gamma   90.00
#
_symmetry.space_group_name_H-M   'P 1'
#
loop_
_entity.id
_entity.type
_entity.pdbx_description
1 polymer ?
#
loop_
_entity_poly.entity_id
_entity_poly.type
_entity_poly.pdbx_seq_one_letter_code
_entity_poly.pdbx_strand_id
1 'polypeptide(L)'
;MRVKHERLLARITKEHGHRSLKQIRARNLVAWHDGWLGKGKIATAHSLISRLRVVLRFGATILENKDCRRLAELMTEMRFERPLPRRKTLSSEQARQIRAKAREWFGWYSLALAQALQFELRLNQRAVIGEWVPINEAEHSSVRRETEGREEKWVKGLRWSDLDERFILRHVGSKRAPEVQFDIKNATMVMEELAICARVSVEQLTRDHLPHDGPIVINDVTGLPWSTAEFRRKWRLVANQAGIPKHVMNMDSGKSFSKLE
;
A
#
# COMPACT_ATOMS: atom_id res chain seq x y z
N MET A 1 1.08 9.48 3.58
CA MET A 1 1.68 10.00 2.32
C MET A 1 2.94 10.85 2.60
N ARG A 2 2.93 11.65 3.68
CA ARG A 2 4.03 12.51 4.15
C ARG A 2 5.37 11.80 4.40
N VAL A 3 5.38 10.67 5.11
CA VAL A 3 6.62 9.92 5.46
C VAL A 3 7.45 9.50 4.23
N LYS A 4 6.80 9.14 3.11
CA LYS A 4 7.52 8.79 1.87
C LYS A 4 8.20 10.01 1.24
N HIS A 5 7.60 11.20 1.38
CA HIS A 5 8.17 12.44 0.87
C HIS A 5 9.38 12.87 1.69
N GLU A 6 9.31 12.78 3.01
CA GLU A 6 10.41 13.10 3.92
C GLU A 6 11.64 12.23 3.64
N ARG A 7 11.48 10.92 3.44
CA ARG A 7 12.61 10.04 3.11
C ARG A 7 13.31 10.39 1.80
N LEU A 8 12.53 10.73 0.75
CA LEU A 8 13.10 11.15 -0.53
C LEU A 8 13.82 12.50 -0.41
N LEU A 9 13.24 13.45 0.32
CA LEU A 9 13.85 14.74 0.59
C LEU A 9 15.14 14.60 1.41
N ALA A 10 15.12 13.81 2.49
CA ALA A 10 16.30 13.53 3.31
C ALA A 10 17.44 12.93 2.48
N ARG A 11 17.12 12.05 1.52
CA ARG A 11 18.11 11.49 0.59
C ARG A 11 18.68 12.56 -0.35
N ILE A 12 17.83 13.37 -0.97
CA ILE A 12 18.26 14.49 -1.84
C ILE A 12 19.18 15.44 -1.05
N THR A 13 18.78 15.81 0.16
CA THR A 13 19.57 16.68 1.04
C THR A 13 20.91 16.05 1.39
N LYS A 14 20.93 14.78 1.80
CA LYS A 14 22.17 14.06 2.15
C LYS A 14 23.15 14.01 0.98
N GLU A 15 22.68 13.69 -0.21
CA GLU A 15 23.55 13.45 -1.36
C GLU A 15 23.96 14.75 -2.09
N HIS A 16 23.05 15.73 -2.17
CA HIS A 16 23.25 16.92 -3.02
C HIS A 16 22.85 18.25 -2.36
N GLY A 17 22.39 18.26 -1.11
CA GLY A 17 21.92 19.46 -0.42
C GLY A 17 22.99 20.53 -0.17
N HIS A 18 24.27 20.15 -0.16
CA HIS A 18 25.41 21.07 -0.01
C HIS A 18 25.74 21.85 -1.30
N ARG A 19 25.13 21.52 -2.44
CA ARG A 19 25.46 22.12 -3.73
C ARG A 19 24.72 23.46 -3.90
N SER A 20 25.48 24.51 -4.24
CA SER A 20 24.89 25.81 -4.57
C SER A 20 24.02 25.72 -5.83
N LEU A 21 22.78 26.20 -5.75
CA LEU A 21 21.83 26.20 -6.87
C LEU A 21 22.39 26.93 -8.11
N LYS A 22 23.15 28.00 -7.90
CA LYS A 22 23.82 28.79 -8.95
C LYS A 22 24.77 27.94 -9.79
N GLN A 23 25.39 26.93 -9.20
CA GLN A 23 26.35 26.03 -9.87
C GLN A 23 25.69 24.82 -10.52
N ILE A 24 24.40 24.57 -10.26
CA ILE A 24 23.70 23.44 -10.85
C ILE A 24 23.40 23.74 -12.33
N ARG A 25 23.72 22.77 -13.18
CA ARG A 25 23.51 22.76 -14.63
C ARG A 25 22.80 21.46 -15.03
N ALA A 26 22.27 21.39 -16.26
CA ALA A 26 21.56 20.21 -16.76
C ALA A 26 22.38 18.91 -16.62
N ARG A 27 23.69 18.95 -16.95
CA ARG A 27 24.61 17.82 -16.79
C ARG A 27 24.67 17.26 -15.36
N ASN A 28 24.54 18.13 -14.35
CA ASN A 28 24.55 17.69 -12.95
C ASN A 28 23.26 16.91 -12.65
N LEU A 29 22.12 17.39 -13.15
CA LEU A 29 20.81 16.74 -12.96
C LEU A 29 20.75 15.36 -13.65
N VAL A 30 21.37 15.23 -14.84
CA VAL A 30 21.55 13.94 -15.51
C VAL A 30 22.43 13.03 -14.66
N ALA A 31 23.61 13.50 -14.25
CA ALA A 31 24.53 12.72 -13.41
C ALA A 31 23.91 12.27 -12.09
N TRP A 32 23.07 13.09 -11.45
CA TRP A 32 22.33 12.73 -10.24
C TRP A 32 21.30 11.64 -10.51
N HIS A 33 20.53 11.78 -11.59
CA HIS A 33 19.60 10.74 -12.02
C HIS A 33 20.31 9.42 -12.27
N ASP A 34 21.44 9.42 -12.97
CA ASP A 34 22.20 8.22 -13.30
C ASP A 34 22.83 7.58 -12.05
N GLY A 35 23.32 8.39 -11.12
CA GLY A 35 23.76 7.93 -9.79
C GLY A 35 22.62 7.28 -8.99
N TRP A 36 21.40 7.82 -9.07
CA TRP A 36 20.22 7.22 -8.45
C TRP A 36 19.72 5.98 -9.16
N LEU A 37 19.87 5.92 -10.49
CA LEU A 37 19.55 4.77 -11.30
C LEU A 37 20.41 3.58 -10.87
N GLY A 38 21.73 3.77 -10.74
CA GLY A 38 22.66 2.73 -10.31
C GLY A 38 22.44 1.42 -11.07
N LYS A 39 22.21 0.31 -10.34
CA LYS A 39 21.88 -1.02 -10.93
C LYS A 39 20.42 -1.14 -11.40
N GLY A 40 19.91 -0.18 -12.17
CA GLY A 40 18.56 -0.24 -12.77
C GLY A 40 17.38 0.12 -11.84
N LYS A 41 17.62 0.93 -10.80
CA LYS A 41 16.58 1.41 -9.86
C LYS A 41 15.71 2.54 -10.44
N ILE A 42 15.17 2.33 -11.64
CA ILE A 42 14.43 3.31 -12.45
C ILE A 42 13.33 3.99 -11.61
N ALA A 43 12.51 3.22 -10.89
CA ALA A 43 11.43 3.76 -10.08
C ALA A 43 11.90 4.72 -8.97
N THR A 44 13.05 4.44 -8.36
CA THR A 44 13.63 5.29 -7.30
C THR A 44 14.23 6.56 -7.90
N ALA A 45 15.02 6.43 -8.97
CA ALA A 45 15.61 7.57 -9.67
C ALA A 45 14.53 8.54 -10.17
N HIS A 46 13.49 7.99 -10.81
CA HIS A 46 12.35 8.76 -11.27
C HIS A 46 11.60 9.48 -10.14
N SER A 47 11.42 8.82 -8.99
CA SER A 47 10.75 9.40 -7.82
C SER A 47 11.56 10.55 -7.21
N LEU A 48 12.89 10.43 -7.16
CA LEU A 48 13.78 11.48 -6.65
C LEU A 48 13.80 12.69 -7.58
N ILE A 49 13.92 12.47 -8.89
CA ILE A 49 13.79 13.55 -9.90
C ILE A 49 12.42 14.24 -9.82
N SER A 50 11.34 13.48 -9.70
CA SER A 50 10.00 14.05 -9.55
C SER A 50 9.89 14.90 -8.30
N ARG A 51 10.49 14.46 -7.18
CA ARG A 51 10.53 15.24 -5.94
C ARG A 51 11.36 16.50 -6.10
N LEU A 52 12.51 16.42 -6.75
CA LEU A 52 13.37 17.56 -7.03
C LEU A 52 12.63 18.62 -7.86
N ARG A 53 11.87 18.21 -8.89
CA ARG A 53 11.00 19.11 -9.67
C ARG A 53 9.99 19.86 -8.79
N VAL A 54 9.35 19.16 -7.86
CA VAL A 54 8.38 19.78 -6.94
C VAL A 54 9.05 20.82 -6.05
N VAL A 55 10.22 20.50 -5.47
CA VAL A 55 10.96 21.42 -4.60
C VAL A 55 11.44 22.66 -5.39
N LEU A 56 12.00 22.47 -6.57
CA LEU A 56 12.45 23.58 -7.42
C LEU A 56 11.29 24.47 -7.86
N ARG A 57 10.14 23.89 -8.22
CA ARG A 57 8.94 24.67 -8.53
C ARG A 57 8.47 25.48 -7.34
N PHE A 58 8.36 24.88 -6.16
CA PHE A 58 8.02 25.60 -4.93
C PHE A 58 8.99 26.77 -4.67
N GLY A 59 10.30 26.52 -4.78
CA GLY A 59 11.29 27.58 -4.64
C GLY A 59 11.19 28.68 -5.70
N ALA A 60 10.79 28.34 -6.93
CA ALA A 60 10.62 29.30 -8.02
C ALA A 60 9.35 30.14 -7.91
N THR A 61 8.25 29.55 -7.41
CA THR A 61 6.92 30.16 -7.41
C THR A 61 6.54 30.77 -6.06
N ILE A 62 6.88 30.12 -4.95
CA ILE A 62 6.49 30.55 -3.60
C ILE A 62 7.60 31.36 -2.94
N LEU A 63 8.85 30.95 -3.12
CA LEU A 63 10.01 31.67 -2.57
C LEU A 63 10.65 32.63 -3.59
N GLU A 64 10.12 32.68 -4.80
CA GLU A 64 10.56 33.56 -5.90
C GLU A 64 12.08 33.51 -6.19
N ASN A 65 12.72 32.38 -5.91
CA ASN A 65 14.16 32.24 -6.06
C ASN A 65 14.55 32.09 -7.55
N LYS A 66 15.38 33.01 -8.04
CA LYS A 66 15.83 33.05 -9.45
C LYS A 66 16.55 31.78 -9.91
N ASP A 67 17.37 31.18 -9.06
CA ASP A 67 18.08 29.94 -9.40
C ASP A 67 17.13 28.74 -9.45
N CYS A 68 16.15 28.68 -8.54
CA CYS A 68 15.08 27.67 -8.60
C CYS A 68 14.27 27.80 -9.89
N ARG A 69 13.93 29.03 -10.31
CA ARG A 69 13.20 29.28 -11.57
C ARG A 69 13.97 28.76 -12.78
N ARG A 70 15.24 29.16 -12.92
CA ARG A 70 16.15 28.67 -13.97
C ARG A 70 16.23 27.14 -14.00
N LEU A 71 16.37 26.50 -12.83
CA LEU A 71 16.46 25.03 -12.75
C LEU A 71 15.12 24.35 -13.05
N ALA A 72 13.99 24.91 -12.63
CA ALA A 72 12.66 24.40 -12.93
C ALA A 72 12.35 24.44 -14.44
N GLU A 73 12.72 25.53 -15.11
CA GLU A 73 12.65 25.67 -16.57
C GLU A 73 13.51 24.61 -17.28
N LEU A 74 14.79 24.49 -16.90
CA LEU A 74 15.68 23.45 -17.44
C LEU A 74 15.08 22.05 -17.30
N MET A 75 14.51 21.73 -16.14
CA MET A 75 13.92 20.42 -15.92
C MET A 75 12.72 20.17 -16.84
N THR A 76 11.93 21.16 -17.23
CA THR A 76 10.73 20.97 -18.07
C THR A 76 11.03 20.24 -19.38
N GLU A 77 12.18 20.51 -19.99
CA GLU A 77 12.62 19.85 -21.22
C GLU A 77 13.27 18.48 -20.99
N MET A 78 13.87 18.28 -19.81
CA MET A 78 14.52 17.01 -19.49
C MET A 78 13.53 15.85 -19.42
N ARG A 79 13.82 14.76 -20.15
CA ARG A 79 13.09 13.50 -20.09
C ARG A 79 13.93 12.49 -19.31
N PHE A 80 13.28 11.81 -18.36
CA PHE A 80 13.90 10.76 -17.55
C PHE A 80 13.07 9.51 -17.67
N GLU A 81 13.74 8.36 -17.69
CA GLU A 81 13.11 7.06 -17.81
C GLU A 81 12.03 6.87 -16.72
N ARG A 82 10.91 6.28 -17.12
CA ARG A 82 9.79 5.97 -16.22
C ARG A 82 9.73 4.45 -16.05
N PRO A 83 9.50 3.95 -14.83
CA PRO A 83 9.30 2.52 -14.64
C PRO A 83 8.03 2.10 -15.41
N LEU A 84 8.13 1.01 -16.18
CA LEU A 84 6.99 0.45 -16.87
C LEU A 84 5.91 0.00 -15.84
N PRO A 85 4.62 0.21 -16.14
CA PRO A 85 3.55 -0.31 -15.31
C PRO A 85 3.65 -1.82 -15.16
N ARG A 86 3.57 -2.29 -13.92
CA ARG A 86 3.64 -3.71 -13.61
C ARG A 86 2.30 -4.40 -13.93
N ARG A 87 2.26 -5.21 -15.00
CA ARG A 87 1.08 -5.95 -15.51
C ARG A 87 0.92 -7.39 -14.98
N LYS A 88 1.63 -7.78 -13.93
CA LYS A 88 1.52 -9.13 -13.36
C LYS A 88 0.24 -9.23 -12.51
N THR A 89 -0.36 -10.41 -12.52
CA THR A 89 -1.58 -10.76 -11.78
C THR A 89 -1.32 -12.01 -10.94
N LEU A 90 -1.96 -12.10 -9.79
CA LEU A 90 -2.04 -13.33 -9.00
C LEU A 90 -3.14 -14.22 -9.60
N SER A 91 -2.91 -15.54 -9.74
CA SER A 91 -3.99 -16.45 -10.15
C SER A 91 -4.87 -16.85 -8.96
N SER A 92 -6.08 -17.33 -9.24
CA SER A 92 -6.98 -17.88 -8.21
C SER A 92 -6.34 -19.04 -7.46
N GLU A 93 -5.61 -19.90 -8.18
CA GLU A 93 -4.90 -21.02 -7.58
C GLU A 93 -3.79 -20.57 -6.62
N GLN A 94 -3.01 -19.56 -7.03
CA GLN A 94 -2.00 -18.97 -6.15
C GLN A 94 -2.64 -18.32 -4.90
N ALA A 95 -3.80 -17.67 -5.05
CA ALA A 95 -4.53 -17.11 -3.92
C ALA A 95 -4.98 -18.22 -2.93
N ARG A 96 -5.52 -19.34 -3.43
CA ARG A 96 -5.88 -20.50 -2.59
C ARG A 96 -4.67 -21.07 -1.86
N GLN A 97 -3.56 -21.27 -2.55
CA GLN A 97 -2.33 -21.81 -1.96
C GLN A 97 -1.78 -20.89 -0.86
N ILE A 98 -1.79 -19.57 -1.09
CA ILE A 98 -1.37 -18.59 -0.07
C ILE A 98 -2.29 -18.65 1.16
N ARG A 99 -3.62 -18.67 0.95
CA ARG A 99 -4.60 -18.76 2.05
C ARG A 99 -4.37 -20.01 2.89
N ALA A 100 -4.31 -21.18 2.23
CA ALA A 100 -4.08 -22.46 2.88
C ALA A 100 -2.76 -22.46 3.68
N LYS A 101 -1.65 -22.05 3.07
CA LYS A 101 -0.36 -22.00 3.77
C LYS A 101 -0.29 -20.99 4.90
N ALA A 102 -0.99 -19.85 4.79
CA ALA A 102 -1.08 -18.89 5.89
C ALA A 102 -1.69 -19.55 7.15
N ARG A 103 -2.76 -20.33 6.98
CA ARG A 103 -3.41 -21.04 8.09
C ARG A 103 -2.62 -22.24 8.57
N GLU A 104 -2.37 -23.20 7.68
CA GLU A 104 -1.82 -24.51 8.03
C GLU A 104 -0.41 -24.43 8.61
N TRP A 105 0.44 -23.57 8.04
CA TRP A 105 1.86 -23.54 8.39
C TRP A 105 2.18 -22.46 9.43
N PHE A 106 1.49 -21.33 9.38
CA PHE A 106 1.82 -20.17 10.21
C PHE A 106 0.74 -19.84 11.25
N GLY A 107 -0.47 -20.37 11.13
CA GLY A 107 -1.60 -19.98 11.97
C GLY A 107 -2.07 -18.54 11.75
N TRP A 108 -1.76 -17.93 10.60
CA TRP A 108 -2.09 -16.53 10.30
C TRP A 108 -3.41 -16.41 9.54
N TYR A 109 -4.52 -16.67 10.24
CA TYR A 109 -5.87 -16.66 9.70
C TYR A 109 -6.26 -15.28 9.14
N SER A 110 -5.92 -14.21 9.85
CA SER A 110 -6.20 -12.85 9.37
C SER A 110 -5.46 -12.54 8.07
N LEU A 111 -4.27 -13.08 7.85
CA LEU A 111 -3.53 -12.92 6.58
C LEU A 111 -4.23 -13.67 5.43
N ALA A 112 -4.77 -14.86 5.70
CA ALA A 112 -5.55 -15.60 4.72
C ALA A 112 -6.83 -14.83 4.32
N LEU A 113 -7.56 -14.30 5.30
CA LEU A 113 -8.73 -13.44 5.06
C LEU A 113 -8.37 -12.19 4.25
N ALA A 114 -7.26 -11.53 4.58
CA ALA A 114 -6.79 -10.38 3.82
C ALA A 114 -6.47 -10.73 2.36
N GLN A 115 -5.84 -11.89 2.12
CA GLN A 115 -5.57 -12.37 0.76
C GLN A 115 -6.86 -12.61 -0.03
N ALA A 116 -7.89 -13.19 0.58
CA ALA A 116 -9.19 -13.39 -0.05
C ALA A 116 -9.86 -12.05 -0.41
N LEU A 117 -9.93 -11.12 0.56
CA LEU A 117 -10.51 -9.78 0.36
C LEU A 117 -9.79 -9.00 -0.75
N GLN A 118 -8.46 -9.01 -0.77
CA GLN A 118 -7.69 -8.33 -1.82
C GLN A 118 -7.91 -8.94 -3.21
N PHE A 119 -8.08 -10.26 -3.29
CA PHE A 119 -8.22 -10.99 -4.54
C PHE A 119 -9.61 -10.84 -5.15
N GLU A 120 -10.66 -11.17 -4.39
CA GLU A 120 -12.04 -11.18 -4.91
C GLU A 120 -12.64 -9.77 -5.02
N LEU A 121 -12.38 -8.91 -4.02
CA LEU A 121 -12.92 -7.54 -4.02
C LEU A 121 -12.03 -6.54 -4.78
N ARG A 122 -10.89 -7.01 -5.31
CA ARG A 122 -9.89 -6.21 -6.03
C ARG A 122 -9.38 -5.00 -5.25
N LEU A 123 -9.43 -5.09 -3.93
CA LEU A 123 -8.97 -4.04 -3.04
C LEU A 123 -7.45 -4.06 -2.93
N ASN A 124 -6.85 -2.87 -2.89
CA ASN A 124 -5.43 -2.76 -2.62
C ASN A 124 -5.12 -3.09 -1.14
N GLN A 125 -3.86 -3.42 -0.85
CA GLN A 125 -3.43 -3.79 0.50
C GLN A 125 -3.85 -2.78 1.57
N ARG A 126 -3.73 -1.48 1.29
CA ARG A 126 -4.06 -0.42 2.25
C ARG A 126 -5.56 -0.32 2.51
N ALA A 127 -6.40 -0.56 1.50
CA ALA A 127 -7.86 -0.59 1.68
C ALA A 127 -8.29 -1.75 2.59
N VAL A 128 -7.61 -2.89 2.50
CA VAL A 128 -7.93 -4.07 3.33
C VAL A 128 -7.36 -3.93 4.74
N ILE A 129 -6.04 -3.76 4.88
CA ILE A 129 -5.37 -3.81 6.18
C ILE A 129 -5.25 -2.44 6.87
N GLY A 130 -5.53 -1.37 6.14
CA GLY A 130 -5.33 0.00 6.60
C GLY A 130 -3.88 0.48 6.59
N GLU A 131 -3.66 1.59 7.28
CA GLU A 131 -2.35 2.16 7.55
C GLU A 131 -2.31 2.78 8.95
N TRP A 132 -1.14 2.70 9.57
CA TRP A 132 -0.82 3.47 10.78
C TRP A 132 -0.30 4.84 10.37
N VAL A 133 -0.89 5.89 10.94
CA VAL A 133 -0.54 7.28 10.70
C VAL A 133 -0.32 8.01 12.03
N PRO A 134 0.52 9.05 12.08
CA PRO A 134 0.69 9.85 13.28
C PRO A 134 -0.65 10.39 13.81
N ILE A 135 -0.78 10.51 15.13
CA ILE A 135 -2.03 10.95 15.77
C ILE A 135 -2.50 12.35 15.34
N ASN A 136 -1.57 13.20 14.89
CA ASN A 136 -1.85 14.56 14.42
C ASN A 136 -2.37 14.65 12.97
N GLU A 137 -2.48 13.54 12.24
CA GLU A 137 -3.12 13.53 10.91
C GLU A 137 -4.64 13.76 11.06
N ALA A 138 -5.33 14.24 10.02
CA ALA A 138 -6.71 14.73 10.15
C ALA A 138 -7.79 13.63 10.29
N GLU A 139 -7.45 12.36 10.07
CA GLU A 139 -8.39 11.24 10.14
C GLU A 139 -8.65 10.78 11.58
N HIS A 140 -9.90 10.51 11.96
CA HIS A 140 -10.23 10.00 13.29
C HIS A 140 -10.15 8.46 13.33
N SER A 141 -9.69 7.91 14.46
CA SER A 141 -9.75 6.48 14.75
C SER A 141 -9.63 6.20 16.23
N SER A 142 -10.40 5.21 16.70
CA SER A 142 -10.35 4.64 18.05
C SER A 142 -9.15 3.70 18.26
N VAL A 143 -8.58 3.14 17.18
CA VAL A 143 -7.48 2.16 17.27
C VAL A 143 -6.15 2.90 17.26
N ARG A 144 -5.40 2.79 18.35
CA ARG A 144 -4.13 3.51 18.58
C ARG A 144 -3.03 2.53 18.98
N ARG A 145 -1.79 2.95 18.77
CA ARG A 145 -0.60 2.26 19.29
C ARG A 145 0.51 3.26 19.54
N GLU A 146 1.44 2.87 20.39
CA GLU A 146 2.73 3.53 20.53
C GLU A 146 3.81 2.64 19.90
N THR A 147 4.69 3.21 19.09
CA THR A 147 5.82 2.48 18.50
C THR A 147 7.02 3.40 18.43
N GLU A 148 8.13 2.99 19.06
CA GLU A 148 9.39 3.77 19.09
C GLU A 148 9.18 5.22 19.57
N GLY A 149 8.36 5.41 20.62
CA GLY A 149 8.05 6.73 21.18
C GLY A 149 7.17 7.62 20.29
N ARG A 150 6.48 7.02 19.30
CA ARG A 150 5.54 7.72 18.42
C ARG A 150 4.13 7.17 18.61
N GLU A 151 3.20 8.07 18.85
CA GLU A 151 1.78 7.75 18.87
C GLU A 151 1.21 7.71 17.45
N GLU A 152 0.63 6.57 17.11
CA GLU A 152 -0.02 6.33 15.83
C GLU A 152 -1.47 5.89 16.02
N LYS A 153 -2.28 6.19 15.02
CA LYS A 153 -3.65 5.71 14.89
C LYS A 153 -3.83 4.95 13.59
N TRP A 154 -4.70 3.95 13.62
CA TRP A 154 -4.97 3.11 12.46
C TRP A 154 -6.16 3.61 11.65
N VAL A 155 -6.01 3.77 10.34
CA VAL A 155 -7.04 4.35 9.47
C VAL A 155 -7.16 3.59 8.15
N LYS A 156 -8.30 3.74 7.46
CA LYS A 156 -8.57 3.32 6.05
C LYS A 156 -8.57 1.82 5.76
N GLY A 157 -8.43 0.96 6.77
CA GLY A 157 -8.67 -0.47 6.60
C GLY A 157 -10.12 -0.82 6.85
N LEU A 158 -10.51 -2.04 6.48
CA LEU A 158 -11.87 -2.54 6.65
C LEU A 158 -12.19 -2.77 8.12
N ARG A 159 -13.37 -2.33 8.54
CA ARG A 159 -13.92 -2.54 9.88
C ARG A 159 -15.10 -3.50 9.85
N TRP A 160 -15.34 -4.19 10.95
CA TRP A 160 -16.53 -5.02 11.11
C TRP A 160 -17.82 -4.21 11.05
N SER A 161 -17.77 -2.93 11.44
CA SER A 161 -18.87 -1.97 11.28
C SER A 161 -19.21 -1.66 9.82
N ASP A 162 -18.28 -1.93 8.90
CA ASP A 162 -18.48 -1.71 7.46
C ASP A 162 -19.30 -2.85 6.82
N LEU A 163 -19.49 -3.97 7.53
CA LEU A 163 -20.19 -5.17 7.07
C LEU A 163 -21.57 -5.29 7.73
N ASP A 164 -22.62 -5.19 6.92
CA ASP A 164 -24.00 -5.29 7.42
C ASP A 164 -24.51 -6.74 7.56
N GLU A 165 -25.73 -6.88 8.08
CA GLU A 165 -26.41 -8.18 8.29
C GLU A 165 -26.62 -8.98 7.00
N ARG A 166 -26.68 -8.30 5.85
CA ARG A 166 -26.86 -8.93 4.54
C ARG A 166 -25.53 -9.32 3.89
N PHE A 167 -24.42 -9.14 4.61
CA PHE A 167 -23.07 -9.33 4.09
C PHE A 167 -22.75 -8.34 2.93
N ILE A 168 -23.26 -7.12 3.03
CA ILE A 168 -22.83 -6.02 2.16
C ILE A 168 -21.72 -5.25 2.88
N LEU A 169 -20.52 -5.28 2.31
CA LEU A 169 -19.36 -4.55 2.78
C LEU A 169 -19.30 -3.17 2.11
N ARG A 170 -19.37 -2.10 2.90
CA ARG A 170 -19.33 -0.71 2.44
C ARG A 170 -17.98 -0.09 2.74
N HIS A 171 -17.21 0.25 1.72
CA HIS A 171 -15.87 0.79 1.90
C HIS A 171 -15.67 2.14 1.23
N VAL A 172 -15.12 3.10 1.98
CA VAL A 172 -14.70 4.41 1.47
C VAL A 172 -13.18 4.44 1.37
N GLY A 173 -12.66 4.21 0.17
CA GLY A 173 -11.20 4.11 -0.06
C GLY A 173 -10.41 5.40 0.19
N SER A 174 -11.05 6.56 0.13
CA SER A 174 -10.48 7.86 0.50
C SER A 174 -11.60 8.89 0.73
N LYS A 175 -11.31 10.00 1.43
CA LYS A 175 -12.28 11.09 1.71
C LYS A 175 -13.01 11.66 0.47
N ARG A 176 -12.49 11.43 -0.75
CA ARG A 176 -13.09 11.91 -2.02
C ARG A 176 -13.47 10.78 -2.99
N ALA A 177 -13.27 9.52 -2.59
CA ALA A 177 -13.68 8.39 -3.41
C ALA A 177 -15.15 8.09 -3.16
N PRO A 178 -15.92 7.68 -4.18
CA PRO A 178 -17.26 7.16 -3.97
C PRO A 178 -17.19 5.94 -3.02
N GLU A 179 -18.22 5.79 -2.19
CA GLU A 179 -18.43 4.56 -1.44
C GLU A 179 -18.58 3.40 -2.44
N VAL A 180 -17.85 2.33 -2.21
CA VAL A 180 -17.98 1.09 -2.97
C VAL A 180 -18.64 0.06 -2.09
N GLN A 181 -19.63 -0.63 -2.63
CA GLN A 181 -20.35 -1.70 -1.95
C GLN A 181 -20.00 -3.04 -2.61
N PHE A 182 -19.76 -4.04 -1.76
CA PHE A 182 -19.47 -5.40 -2.19
C PHE A 182 -20.46 -6.34 -1.52
N ASP A 183 -21.21 -7.10 -2.32
CA ASP A 183 -21.92 -8.27 -1.80
C ASP A 183 -20.89 -9.39 -1.63
N ILE A 184 -20.47 -9.62 -0.38
CA ILE A 184 -19.42 -10.59 -0.10
C ILE A 184 -19.93 -12.04 -0.15
N LYS A 185 -21.25 -12.27 -0.25
CA LYS A 185 -21.76 -13.63 -0.49
C LYS A 185 -21.30 -14.19 -1.84
N ASN A 186 -21.03 -13.32 -2.81
CA ASN A 186 -20.49 -13.71 -4.11
C ASN A 186 -18.96 -13.92 -4.09
N ALA A 187 -18.30 -13.62 -2.97
CA ALA A 187 -16.87 -13.77 -2.77
C ALA A 187 -16.59 -15.07 -2.00
N THR A 188 -16.53 -16.19 -2.73
CA THR A 188 -16.41 -17.54 -2.16
C THR A 188 -15.20 -17.67 -1.24
N MET A 189 -14.03 -17.16 -1.64
CA MET A 189 -12.83 -17.22 -0.81
C MET A 189 -12.99 -16.42 0.48
N VAL A 190 -13.66 -15.26 0.43
CA VAL A 190 -13.93 -14.45 1.62
C VAL A 190 -14.88 -15.18 2.56
N MET A 191 -15.99 -15.73 2.04
CA MET A 191 -16.97 -16.46 2.86
C MET A 191 -16.36 -17.69 3.53
N GLU A 192 -15.52 -18.45 2.80
CA GLU A 192 -14.76 -19.57 3.37
C GLU A 192 -13.87 -19.14 4.53
N GLU A 193 -13.10 -18.05 4.39
CA GLU A 193 -12.23 -17.58 5.49
C GLU A 193 -13.04 -17.07 6.69
N LEU A 194 -14.15 -16.38 6.46
CA LEU A 194 -15.02 -15.91 7.54
C LEU A 194 -15.63 -17.10 8.32
N ALA A 195 -16.10 -18.11 7.60
CA ALA A 195 -16.64 -19.33 8.19
C ALA A 195 -15.58 -20.09 9.00
N ILE A 196 -14.35 -20.21 8.49
CA ILE A 196 -13.22 -20.81 9.21
C ILE A 196 -12.90 -20.03 10.49
N CYS A 197 -12.83 -18.69 10.42
CA CYS A 197 -12.59 -17.86 11.60
C CYS A 197 -13.69 -17.99 12.66
N ALA A 198 -14.95 -18.08 12.22
CA ALA A 198 -16.11 -18.28 13.08
C ALA A 198 -16.31 -19.74 13.55
N ARG A 199 -15.55 -20.70 12.98
CA ARG A 199 -15.67 -22.14 13.24
C ARG A 199 -17.06 -22.70 12.94
N VAL A 200 -17.68 -22.22 11.87
CA VAL A 200 -18.98 -22.68 11.36
C VAL A 200 -18.87 -23.05 9.88
N SER A 201 -19.88 -23.69 9.31
CA SER A 201 -19.95 -23.88 7.85
C SER A 201 -20.31 -22.57 7.15
N VAL A 202 -20.05 -22.46 5.84
CA VAL A 202 -20.40 -21.27 5.06
C VAL A 202 -21.91 -21.04 5.04
N GLU A 203 -22.69 -22.11 5.04
CA GLU A 203 -24.17 -22.09 5.05
C GLU A 203 -24.73 -21.63 6.40
N GLN A 204 -24.02 -21.90 7.49
CA GLN A 204 -24.39 -21.50 8.86
C GLN A 204 -23.90 -20.09 9.21
N LEU A 205 -22.99 -19.53 8.43
CA LEU A 205 -22.37 -18.25 8.73
C LEU A 205 -23.41 -17.13 8.68
N THR A 206 -23.61 -16.49 9.82
CA THR A 206 -24.42 -15.27 9.98
C THR A 206 -23.57 -14.14 10.55
N ARG A 207 -24.10 -12.92 10.53
CA ARG A 207 -23.39 -11.73 11.04
C ARG A 207 -23.06 -11.85 12.53
N ASP A 208 -23.87 -12.55 13.32
CA ASP A 208 -23.70 -12.72 14.77
C ASP A 208 -22.50 -13.59 15.15
N HIS A 209 -22.01 -14.39 14.22
CA HIS A 209 -20.79 -15.16 14.41
C HIS A 209 -19.50 -14.32 14.28
N LEU A 210 -19.63 -13.07 13.80
CA LEU A 210 -18.51 -12.18 13.51
C LEU A 210 -18.50 -10.99 14.49
N PRO A 211 -17.33 -10.41 14.82
CA PRO A 211 -17.28 -9.25 15.71
C PRO A 211 -18.14 -8.09 15.19
N HIS A 212 -18.73 -7.28 16.06
CA HIS A 212 -19.57 -6.15 15.64
C HIS A 212 -18.76 -4.92 15.22
N ASP A 213 -17.63 -4.67 15.88
CA ASP A 213 -16.76 -3.53 15.63
C ASP A 213 -15.28 -3.96 15.65
N GLY A 214 -14.41 -3.04 15.22
CA GLY A 214 -12.98 -3.20 15.16
C GLY A 214 -12.49 -3.55 13.75
N PRO A 215 -11.15 -3.67 13.58
CA PRO A 215 -10.54 -4.03 12.30
C PRO A 215 -10.90 -5.47 11.89
N ILE A 216 -11.24 -5.68 10.62
CA ILE A 216 -11.46 -7.04 10.07
C ILE A 216 -10.16 -7.83 10.03
N VAL A 217 -9.06 -7.18 9.65
CA VAL A 217 -7.75 -7.81 9.50
C VAL A 217 -6.80 -7.30 10.56
N ILE A 218 -6.44 -8.18 11.49
CA ILE A 218 -5.48 -7.93 12.57
C ILE A 218 -4.24 -8.81 12.43
N ASN A 219 -3.15 -8.45 13.12
CA ASN A 219 -2.01 -9.33 13.30
C ASN A 219 -2.35 -10.36 14.37
N ASP A 220 -2.41 -11.63 13.99
CA ASP A 220 -2.85 -12.73 14.85
C ASP A 220 -1.95 -12.90 16.10
N VAL A 221 -0.73 -12.33 16.10
CA VAL A 221 0.19 -12.35 17.25
C VAL A 221 -0.06 -11.20 18.22
N THR A 222 -0.33 -9.99 17.71
CA THR A 222 -0.41 -8.78 18.54
C THR A 222 -1.83 -8.32 18.83
N GLY A 223 -2.83 -8.84 18.12
CA GLY A 223 -4.22 -8.37 18.18
C GLY A 223 -4.45 -6.99 17.53
N LEU A 224 -3.39 -6.33 17.04
CA LEU A 224 -3.46 -5.01 16.43
C LEU A 224 -3.44 -5.10 14.91
N PRO A 225 -4.00 -4.14 14.16
CA PRO A 225 -3.85 -4.08 12.72
C PRO A 225 -2.41 -4.17 12.23
N TRP A 226 -2.21 -4.88 11.13
CA TRP A 226 -0.89 -5.01 10.52
C TRP A 226 -0.31 -3.66 10.10
N SER A 227 0.99 -3.48 10.29
CA SER A 227 1.69 -2.44 9.53
C SER A 227 1.85 -2.85 8.07
N THR A 228 1.84 -1.87 7.15
CA THR A 228 2.03 -2.13 5.71
C THR A 228 3.33 -2.88 5.41
N ALA A 229 4.41 -2.56 6.13
CA ALA A 229 5.72 -3.18 5.93
C ALA A 229 5.75 -4.62 6.46
N GLU A 230 5.21 -4.84 7.66
CA GLU A 230 5.15 -6.17 8.26
C GLU A 230 4.27 -7.11 7.46
N PHE A 231 3.06 -6.67 7.08
CA PHE A 231 2.15 -7.49 6.27
C PHE A 231 2.83 -7.97 4.99
N ARG A 232 3.52 -7.08 4.26
CA ARG A 232 4.25 -7.45 3.03
C ARG A 232 5.34 -8.48 3.28
N ARG A 233 6.09 -8.31 4.37
CA ARG A 233 7.16 -9.24 4.76
C ARG A 233 6.58 -10.61 5.08
N LYS A 234 5.53 -10.66 5.91
CA LYS A 234 4.85 -11.89 6.34
C LYS A 234 4.15 -12.57 5.16
N TRP A 235 3.45 -11.82 4.33
CA TRP A 235 2.88 -12.31 3.08
C TRP A 235 3.93 -12.96 2.18
N ARG A 236 5.13 -12.37 2.07
CA ARG A 236 6.22 -12.98 1.30
C ARG A 236 6.69 -14.31 1.89
N LEU A 237 6.73 -14.46 3.22
CA LEU A 237 7.06 -15.74 3.85
C LEU A 237 6.03 -16.80 3.46
N VAL A 238 4.74 -16.48 3.56
CA VAL A 238 3.65 -17.38 3.13
C VAL A 238 3.76 -17.71 1.65
N ALA A 239 3.95 -16.71 0.79
CA ALA A 239 4.06 -16.90 -0.65
C ALA A 239 5.26 -17.79 -1.01
N ASN A 240 6.41 -17.61 -0.36
CA ASN A 240 7.57 -18.48 -0.58
C ASN A 240 7.28 -19.91 -0.14
N GLN A 241 6.62 -20.10 1.00
CA GLN A 241 6.21 -21.42 1.50
C GLN A 241 5.19 -22.11 0.59
N ALA A 242 4.32 -21.33 -0.06
CA ALA A 242 3.38 -21.78 -1.07
C ALA A 242 4.01 -21.97 -2.46
N GLY A 243 5.34 -21.80 -2.63
CA GLY A 243 6.01 -21.97 -3.91
C GLY A 243 5.72 -20.85 -4.93
N ILE A 244 5.16 -19.72 -4.49
CA ILE A 244 4.79 -18.61 -5.37
C ILE A 244 6.06 -17.91 -5.89
N PRO A 245 6.19 -17.70 -7.22
CA PRO A 245 7.36 -17.07 -7.79
C PRO A 245 7.67 -15.71 -7.16
N LYS A 246 8.96 -15.44 -6.88
CA LYS A 246 9.43 -14.18 -6.25
C LYS A 246 8.95 -12.93 -6.97
N HIS A 247 8.77 -13.03 -8.28
CA HIS A 247 8.32 -11.91 -9.07
C HIS A 247 6.85 -11.57 -8.78
N VAL A 248 5.96 -12.50 -8.41
CA VAL A 248 4.55 -12.23 -8.04
C VAL A 248 4.49 -11.61 -6.65
N MET A 249 3.76 -10.50 -6.47
CA MET A 249 3.72 -9.74 -5.21
C MET A 249 2.30 -9.55 -4.69
N ASN A 250 2.14 -9.25 -3.40
CA ASN A 250 0.82 -9.00 -2.79
C ASN A 250 -0.02 -7.96 -3.55
N MET A 251 0.62 -6.91 -4.08
CA MET A 251 -0.08 -5.88 -4.87
C MET A 251 -0.68 -6.38 -6.18
N ASP A 252 -0.30 -7.58 -6.64
CA ASP A 252 -0.83 -8.21 -7.84
C ASP A 252 -2.13 -8.98 -7.55
N SER A 253 -2.58 -9.07 -6.29
CA SER A 253 -3.83 -9.74 -5.89
C SER A 253 -5.06 -9.07 -6.47
N GLY A 254 -5.14 -7.74 -6.45
CA GLY A 254 -6.30 -6.99 -6.94
C GLY A 254 -6.24 -6.63 -8.42
N LYS A 255 -5.29 -7.19 -9.18
CA LYS A 255 -5.14 -6.91 -10.61
C LYS A 255 -5.69 -8.07 -11.41
N SER A 256 -6.64 -7.81 -12.30
CA SER A 256 -7.00 -8.73 -13.38
C SER A 256 -6.46 -8.20 -14.71
N PHE A 257 -6.09 -9.09 -15.62
CA PHE A 257 -6.06 -8.75 -17.04
C PHE A 257 -7.53 -8.56 -17.43
N SER A 258 -7.96 -7.33 -17.68
CA SER A 258 -9.10 -7.13 -18.57
C SER A 258 -8.69 -7.75 -19.91
N LYS A 259 -9.34 -8.85 -20.31
CA LYS A 259 -9.35 -9.21 -21.73
C LYS A 259 -9.89 -7.98 -22.47
N LEU A 260 -9.09 -7.46 -23.38
CA LEU A 260 -9.62 -6.72 -24.51
C LEU A 260 -10.45 -7.76 -25.28
N GLU A 261 -11.76 -7.68 -25.12
CA GLU A 261 -12.72 -8.12 -26.14
C GLU A 261 -13.20 -6.86 -26.87
#